data_AF-A0A8E0ICE0-F1
#
_entry.id   AF-A0A8E0ICE0-F1
#
_cell.length_a   1.000
_cell.length_b   1.000
_cell.length_c   1.000
_cell.angle_alpha   90.00
_cell.angle_beta   90.00
_cell.angle_gamma   90.00
#
_symmetry.space_group_name_H-M   'P 1'
#
loop_
_entity.id
_entity.type
_entity.pdbx_description
1 polymer ?
#
loop_
_entity_poly.entity_id
_entity_poly.type
_entity_poly.pdbx_seq_one_letter_code
_entity_poly.pdbx_strand_id
1 'polypeptide(L)'
;WTPISKTVSADAKLKNVLNWQVNLINIQDKYRPMVNPIIEDTLDPRGTGAEINATSFVVKLKVGIADPITLKEGDDYTLALDGNKFTITFKRTFGNLTQETNSPLNNYQVSVDYATSSKNSGWAYNSSSVEWDGSQTTQKPSDGVPPDARIANANGYLPYWGSGISGETLTQLANLVVEKKDSVSGTPIPGVKFRLSDGTHTFEAT
;
A
#
# COMPACT_ATOMS: atom_id res chain seq x y z
N TRP A 1 -5.78 -23.91 -10.42
CA TRP A 1 -6.00 -23.10 -9.22
C TRP A 1 -4.85 -22.11 -9.12
N THR A 2 -5.16 -20.82 -8.95
CA THR A 2 -4.16 -19.77 -8.82
C THR A 2 -4.26 -19.22 -7.39
N PRO A 3 -3.29 -19.51 -6.52
CA PRO A 3 -3.34 -19.12 -5.11
C PRO A 3 -3.21 -17.62 -4.87
N ILE A 4 -2.69 -16.86 -5.84
CA ILE A 4 -2.39 -15.44 -5.68
C ILE A 4 -3.05 -14.62 -6.80
N SER A 5 -3.54 -13.43 -6.45
CA SER A 5 -3.93 -12.42 -7.43
C SER A 5 -3.46 -11.05 -6.99
N LYS A 6 -3.34 -10.13 -7.95
CA LYS A 6 -2.90 -8.77 -7.70
C LYS A 6 -3.77 -7.79 -8.46
N THR A 7 -4.19 -6.73 -7.79
CA THR A 7 -4.95 -5.63 -8.39
C THR A 7 -4.33 -4.29 -8.03
N VAL A 8 -4.70 -3.27 -8.79
CA VAL A 8 -4.24 -1.90 -8.60
C VAL A 8 -5.31 -0.91 -9.00
N SER A 9 -5.36 0.21 -8.31
CA SER A 9 -6.21 1.36 -8.64
C SER A 9 -5.49 2.65 -8.33
N ALA A 10 -5.79 3.72 -9.08
CA ALA A 10 -5.35 5.05 -8.69
C ALA A 10 -6.12 5.51 -7.45
N ASP A 11 -5.43 6.17 -6.53
CA ASP A 11 -6.10 6.75 -5.37
C ASP A 11 -7.05 7.87 -5.81
N ALA A 12 -8.28 7.85 -5.29
CA ALA A 12 -9.31 8.81 -5.68
C ALA A 12 -9.12 10.20 -5.04
N LYS A 13 -8.27 10.30 -4.02
CA LYS A 13 -8.07 11.51 -3.20
C LYS A 13 -6.65 12.04 -3.28
N LEU A 14 -5.67 11.16 -3.50
CA LEU A 14 -4.25 11.50 -3.50
C LEU A 14 -3.66 11.48 -4.91
N LYS A 15 -2.98 12.57 -5.26
CA LYS A 15 -2.26 12.71 -6.53
C LYS A 15 -1.07 11.76 -6.57
N ASN A 16 -0.87 11.12 -7.73
CA ASN A 16 0.24 10.21 -8.00
C ASN A 16 0.38 9.05 -7.01
N VAL A 17 -0.74 8.58 -6.43
CA VAL A 17 -0.78 7.40 -5.57
C VAL A 17 -1.49 6.25 -6.27
N LEU A 18 -0.89 5.06 -6.20
CA LEU A 18 -1.51 3.80 -6.60
C LEU A 18 -1.74 2.95 -5.34
N ASN A 19 -2.96 2.44 -5.21
CA ASN A 19 -3.36 1.48 -4.19
C ASN A 19 -3.30 0.08 -4.79
N TRP A 20 -2.47 -0.77 -4.22
CA TRP A 20 -2.23 -2.14 -4.63
C TRP A 20 -2.86 -3.09 -3.63
N GLN A 21 -3.36 -4.22 -4.14
CA GLN A 21 -3.84 -5.30 -3.30
C GLN A 21 -3.29 -6.63 -3.82
N VAL A 22 -2.65 -7.38 -2.94
CA VAL A 22 -2.23 -8.77 -3.18
C VAL A 22 -3.16 -9.67 -2.39
N ASN A 23 -3.80 -10.63 -3.05
CA ASN A 23 -4.70 -11.57 -2.40
C ASN A 23 -4.12 -12.99 -2.48
N LEU A 24 -3.99 -13.67 -1.34
CA LEU A 24 -3.86 -15.12 -1.29
C LEU A 24 -5.24 -15.72 -1.11
N ILE A 25 -5.65 -16.61 -2.01
CA ILE A 25 -7.00 -17.14 -2.07
C ILE A 25 -6.97 -18.67 -2.12
N ASN A 26 -7.61 -19.30 -1.14
CA ASN A 26 -8.06 -20.67 -1.27
C ASN A 26 -9.58 -20.70 -1.10
N ILE A 27 -10.30 -20.93 -2.20
CA ILE A 27 -11.78 -20.96 -2.23
C ILE A 27 -12.34 -22.33 -2.61
N GLN A 28 -11.48 -23.28 -3.00
CA GLN A 28 -11.90 -24.49 -3.71
C GLN A 28 -11.42 -25.79 -3.06
N ASP A 29 -10.44 -25.77 -2.15
CA ASP A 29 -9.82 -27.01 -1.68
C ASP A 29 -9.52 -27.01 -0.17
N LYS A 30 -10.33 -27.78 0.58
CA LYS A 30 -10.15 -28.07 2.01
C LYS A 30 -8.89 -28.88 2.35
N TYR A 31 -8.06 -29.22 1.36
CA TYR A 31 -6.85 -30.00 1.54
C TYR A 31 -5.56 -29.27 1.13
N ARG A 32 -5.62 -27.95 0.87
CA ARG A 32 -4.43 -27.14 0.53
C ARG A 32 -4.20 -25.97 1.49
N PRO A 33 -3.83 -26.24 2.75
CA PRO A 33 -3.35 -25.18 3.63
C PRO A 33 -2.11 -24.49 3.03
N MET A 34 -1.96 -23.19 3.23
CA MET A 34 -0.66 -22.52 3.04
C MET A 34 0.00 -22.42 4.41
N VAL A 35 1.04 -23.22 4.65
CA VAL A 35 1.77 -23.22 5.92
C VAL A 35 2.82 -22.12 5.89
N ASN A 36 2.66 -21.12 6.76
CA ASN A 36 3.57 -19.98 6.92
C ASN A 36 4.00 -19.38 5.57
N PRO A 37 3.06 -18.94 4.72
CA PRO A 37 3.43 -18.45 3.40
C PRO A 37 4.34 -17.22 3.49
N ILE A 38 5.11 -17.04 2.43
CA ILE A 38 5.99 -15.89 2.21
C ILE A 38 5.51 -15.23 0.92
N ILE A 39 5.16 -13.95 1.00
CA ILE A 39 4.91 -13.12 -0.17
C ILE A 39 6.17 -12.31 -0.43
N GLU A 40 6.67 -12.37 -1.66
CA GLU A 40 7.64 -11.40 -2.15
C GLU A 40 7.00 -10.52 -3.21
N ASP A 41 7.34 -9.24 -3.21
CA ASP A 41 6.76 -8.26 -4.12
C ASP A 41 7.84 -7.31 -4.61
N THR A 42 7.86 -7.03 -5.91
CA THR A 42 8.85 -6.15 -6.54
C THR A 42 8.16 -5.13 -7.43
N LEU A 43 8.39 -3.86 -7.10
CA LEU A 43 7.96 -2.70 -7.86
C LEU A 43 8.98 -2.35 -8.95
N ASP A 44 8.52 -2.24 -10.18
CA ASP A 44 9.22 -1.62 -11.29
C ASP A 44 8.61 -0.22 -11.55
N PRO A 45 9.29 0.86 -11.14
CA PRO A 45 8.75 2.21 -11.28
C PRO A 45 8.77 2.74 -12.72
N ARG A 46 9.43 2.07 -13.68
CA ARG A 46 9.53 2.49 -15.11
C ARG A 46 9.77 3.99 -15.32
N GLY A 47 10.66 4.58 -14.53
CA GLY A 47 11.02 6.01 -14.62
C GLY A 47 10.03 6.98 -13.96
N THR A 48 8.90 6.50 -13.40
CA THR A 48 7.96 7.34 -12.64
C THR A 48 8.52 7.80 -11.29
N GLY A 49 9.53 7.08 -10.77
CA GLY A 49 10.03 7.27 -9.41
C GLY A 49 9.03 6.83 -8.35
N ALA A 50 8.20 5.82 -8.65
CA ALA A 50 7.30 5.21 -7.68
C ALA A 50 8.09 4.57 -6.53
N GLU A 51 7.67 4.86 -5.30
CA GLU A 51 8.26 4.34 -4.06
C GLU A 51 7.16 3.68 -3.21
N ILE A 52 7.48 2.57 -2.54
CA ILE A 52 6.55 1.85 -1.65
C ILE A 52 6.36 2.65 -0.36
N ASN A 53 5.11 2.89 0.02
CA ASN A 53 4.80 3.54 1.29
C ASN A 53 4.81 2.52 2.44
N ALA A 54 5.91 2.53 3.21
CA ALA A 54 6.12 1.62 4.33
C ALA A 54 5.02 1.64 5.41
N THR A 55 4.33 2.77 5.59
CA THR A 55 3.29 2.91 6.63
C THR A 55 1.88 2.63 6.13
N SER A 56 1.73 2.24 4.86
CA SER A 56 0.41 2.03 4.24
C SER A 56 -0.10 0.60 4.31
N PHE A 57 0.72 -0.34 4.78
CA PHE A 57 0.40 -1.76 4.78
C PHE A 57 -0.78 -2.06 5.71
N VAL A 58 -1.78 -2.74 5.17
CA VAL A 58 -2.89 -3.31 5.94
C VAL A 58 -3.08 -4.75 5.48
N VAL A 59 -2.92 -5.70 6.40
CA VAL A 59 -3.10 -7.11 6.11
C VAL A 59 -4.38 -7.61 6.77
N LYS A 60 -5.27 -8.25 6.00
CA LYS A 60 -6.54 -8.78 6.50
C LYS A 60 -6.68 -10.26 6.18
N LEU A 61 -7.38 -10.98 7.04
CA LEU A 61 -7.78 -12.37 6.85
C LEU A 61 -9.30 -12.46 6.89
N LYS A 62 -9.90 -12.99 5.83
CA LYS A 62 -11.29 -13.43 5.79
C LYS A 62 -11.36 -14.95 5.75
N VAL A 63 -12.21 -15.55 6.57
CA VAL A 63 -12.46 -17.00 6.59
C VAL A 63 -13.94 -17.26 6.33
N GLY A 64 -14.25 -18.02 5.28
CA GLY A 64 -15.62 -18.31 4.87
C GLY A 64 -16.46 -17.05 4.67
N ILE A 65 -17.59 -16.98 5.36
CA ILE A 65 -18.52 -15.83 5.32
C ILE A 65 -18.31 -14.83 6.46
N ALA A 66 -17.34 -15.07 7.36
CA ALA A 66 -17.08 -14.17 8.48
C ALA A 66 -16.54 -12.82 8.00
N ASP A 67 -16.67 -11.80 8.85
CA ASP A 67 -16.06 -10.50 8.62
C ASP A 67 -14.52 -10.62 8.63
N PRO A 68 -13.81 -9.84 7.79
CA PRO A 68 -12.36 -9.85 7.76
C PRO A 68 -11.79 -9.27 9.06
N ILE A 69 -10.78 -9.94 9.61
CA ILE A 69 -9.97 -9.43 10.72
C ILE A 69 -8.68 -8.80 10.18
N THR A 70 -8.19 -7.75 10.83
CA THR A 70 -6.86 -7.19 10.55
C THR A 70 -5.81 -7.97 11.30
N LEU A 71 -4.80 -8.46 10.58
CA LEU A 71 -3.62 -9.13 11.15
C LEU A 71 -2.61 -8.09 11.62
N LYS A 72 -1.89 -8.41 12.71
CA LYS A 72 -0.91 -7.50 13.32
C LYS A 72 0.51 -7.87 12.92
N GLU A 73 1.27 -6.88 12.46
CA GLU A 73 2.70 -7.03 12.28
C GLU A 73 3.36 -7.33 13.64
N GLY A 74 4.39 -8.19 13.66
CA GLY A 74 5.05 -8.67 14.87
C GLY A 74 4.38 -9.92 15.46
N ASP A 75 3.06 -9.98 15.48
CA ASP A 75 2.30 -11.12 16.01
C ASP A 75 1.98 -12.15 14.92
N ASP A 76 1.34 -11.71 13.83
CA ASP A 76 0.82 -12.58 12.77
C ASP A 76 1.76 -12.70 11.58
N TYR A 77 2.55 -11.67 11.31
CA TYR A 77 3.51 -11.62 10.20
C TYR A 77 4.66 -10.66 10.51
N THR A 78 5.72 -10.70 9.71
CA THR A 78 6.77 -9.67 9.65
C THR A 78 6.83 -9.06 8.26
N LEU A 79 7.06 -7.75 8.18
CA LEU A 79 7.31 -7.04 6.93
C LEU A 79 8.80 -6.65 6.86
N ALA A 80 9.45 -6.97 5.75
CA ALA A 80 10.78 -6.47 5.42
C ALA A 80 10.70 -5.65 4.13
N LEU A 81 11.31 -4.47 4.12
CA LEU A 81 11.37 -3.57 2.98
C LEU A 81 12.82 -3.38 2.55
N ASP A 82 13.07 -3.53 1.26
CA ASP A 82 14.37 -3.31 0.63
C ASP A 82 14.18 -2.56 -0.69
N GLY A 83 14.17 -1.23 -0.60
CA GLY A 83 13.94 -0.33 -1.73
C GLY A 83 12.60 -0.60 -2.42
N ASN A 84 12.66 -1.16 -3.63
CA ASN A 84 11.49 -1.48 -4.44
C ASN A 84 10.91 -2.87 -4.17
N LYS A 85 11.50 -3.63 -3.25
CA LYS A 85 11.05 -4.96 -2.86
C LYS A 85 10.46 -4.93 -1.45
N PHE A 86 9.40 -5.71 -1.23
CA PHE A 86 9.00 -6.11 0.12
C PHE A 86 8.85 -7.62 0.24
N THR A 87 9.02 -8.11 1.46
CA THR A 87 8.76 -9.50 1.84
C THR A 87 7.84 -9.51 3.06
N ILE A 88 6.72 -10.24 2.96
CA ILE A 88 5.85 -10.55 4.10
C ILE A 88 6.02 -12.01 4.45
N THR A 89 6.43 -12.29 5.68
CA THR A 89 6.55 -13.65 6.22
C THR A 89 5.46 -13.88 7.26
N PHE A 90 4.50 -14.76 6.95
CA PHE A 90 3.42 -15.08 7.87
C PHE A 90 3.86 -16.10 8.91
N LYS A 91 3.45 -15.89 10.17
CA LYS A 91 3.76 -16.76 11.31
C LYS A 91 2.68 -17.81 11.59
N ARG A 92 1.71 -17.94 10.69
CA ARG A 92 0.57 -18.86 10.83
C ARG A 92 0.33 -19.68 9.57
N THR A 93 -0.27 -20.84 9.78
CA THR A 93 -0.84 -21.66 8.72
C THR A 93 -2.23 -21.16 8.34
N PHE A 94 -2.44 -20.87 7.06
CA PHE A 94 -3.75 -20.62 6.48
C PHE A 94 -4.34 -21.93 5.95
N GLY A 95 -4.94 -22.68 6.85
CA GLY A 95 -5.78 -23.86 6.57
C GLY A 95 -5.98 -24.68 7.84
N ASN A 96 -6.91 -25.62 7.79
CA ASN A 96 -7.64 -26.14 8.95
C ASN A 96 -8.33 -25.03 9.77
N LEU A 97 -8.63 -23.90 9.12
CA LEU A 97 -9.39 -22.81 9.73
C LEU A 97 -10.83 -23.28 9.88
N THR A 98 -11.38 -23.16 11.09
CA THR A 98 -12.76 -23.55 11.39
C THR A 98 -13.60 -22.31 11.57
N GLN A 99 -14.76 -22.23 10.91
CA GLN A 99 -15.73 -21.16 11.16
C GLN A 99 -16.53 -21.42 12.45
N GLU A 100 -16.76 -22.70 12.75
CA GLU A 100 -17.31 -23.21 14.00
C GLU A 100 -16.57 -24.51 14.37
N THR A 101 -16.53 -24.88 15.65
CA THR A 101 -15.90 -26.12 16.12
C THR A 101 -16.42 -27.31 15.29
N ASN A 102 -15.52 -27.98 14.56
CA ASN A 102 -15.79 -29.14 13.69
C ASN A 102 -16.35 -28.88 12.27
N SER A 103 -16.39 -27.63 11.79
CA SER A 103 -16.66 -27.31 10.38
C SER A 103 -15.42 -26.69 9.72
N PRO A 104 -14.42 -27.50 9.29
CA PRO A 104 -13.22 -26.98 8.65
C PRO A 104 -13.57 -26.34 7.30
N LEU A 105 -13.23 -25.06 7.16
CA LEU A 105 -13.32 -24.31 5.93
C LEU A 105 -11.91 -23.78 5.60
N ASN A 106 -11.18 -24.44 4.70
CA ASN A 106 -10.02 -23.80 4.06
C ASN A 106 -10.48 -22.85 2.94
N ASN A 107 -11.62 -22.19 3.17
CA ASN A 107 -12.05 -21.08 2.36
C ASN A 107 -11.56 -19.81 3.05
N TYR A 108 -10.48 -19.23 2.54
CA TYR A 108 -9.93 -18.00 3.07
C TYR A 108 -9.45 -17.07 1.96
N GLN A 109 -9.39 -15.80 2.33
CA GLN A 109 -8.71 -14.77 1.58
C GLN A 109 -7.82 -13.98 2.54
N VAL A 110 -6.52 -13.95 2.26
CA VAL A 110 -5.60 -13.00 2.89
C VAL A 110 -5.40 -11.86 1.91
N SER A 111 -5.68 -10.62 2.32
CA SER A 111 -5.42 -9.42 1.51
C SER A 111 -4.30 -8.61 2.12
N VAL A 112 -3.32 -8.23 1.32
CA VAL A 112 -2.27 -7.27 1.65
C VAL A 112 -2.55 -6.02 0.82
N ASP A 113 -3.07 -4.99 1.47
CA ASP A 113 -3.30 -3.67 0.88
C ASP A 113 -2.09 -2.79 1.18
N TYR A 114 -1.56 -2.08 0.18
CA TYR A 114 -0.50 -1.09 0.35
C TYR A 114 -0.53 -0.04 -0.77
N ALA A 115 0.16 1.07 -0.57
CA ALA A 115 0.22 2.17 -1.52
C ALA A 115 1.64 2.42 -2.03
N THR A 116 1.75 2.95 -3.24
CA THR A 116 2.97 3.56 -3.76
C THR A 116 2.70 5.01 -4.15
N SER A 117 3.66 5.89 -3.92
CA SER A 117 3.63 7.29 -4.38
C SER A 117 4.69 7.54 -5.43
N SER A 118 4.37 8.30 -6.48
CA SER A 118 5.31 8.62 -7.56
C SER A 118 5.53 10.11 -7.73
N LYS A 119 6.74 10.47 -8.15
CA LYS A 119 7.10 11.86 -8.49
C LYS A 119 6.51 12.28 -9.83
N ASN A 120 6.49 11.35 -10.79
CA ASN A 120 6.04 11.61 -12.15
C ASN A 120 4.83 10.74 -12.52
N SER A 121 4.06 11.20 -13.50
CA SER A 121 3.04 10.41 -14.18
C SER A 121 3.66 9.28 -15.00
N GLY A 122 2.89 8.23 -15.27
CA GLY A 122 3.32 7.13 -16.11
C GLY A 122 2.85 5.78 -15.56
N TRP A 123 3.42 4.71 -16.11
CA TRP A 123 3.11 3.35 -15.69
C TRP A 123 4.05 2.90 -14.59
N ALA A 124 3.50 2.29 -13.54
CA ALA A 124 4.25 1.47 -12.60
C ALA A 124 3.82 0.01 -12.78
N TYR A 125 4.80 -0.89 -12.86
CA TYR A 125 4.56 -2.33 -12.91
C TYR A 125 4.91 -2.93 -11.56
N ASN A 126 4.16 -3.93 -11.13
CA ASN A 126 4.47 -4.62 -9.89
C ASN A 126 4.13 -6.11 -10.00
N SER A 127 5.05 -6.95 -9.50
CA SER A 127 4.96 -8.40 -9.49
C SER A 127 5.02 -8.92 -8.06
N SER A 128 4.09 -9.81 -7.69
CA SER A 128 4.09 -10.53 -6.43
C SER A 128 4.24 -12.02 -6.67
N SER A 129 5.00 -12.71 -5.83
CA SER A 129 5.06 -14.17 -5.77
C SER A 129 4.67 -14.68 -4.38
N VAL A 130 4.25 -15.94 -4.30
CA VAL A 130 3.99 -16.61 -3.02
C VAL A 130 4.62 -18.00 -2.95
N GLU A 131 5.30 -18.26 -1.85
CA GLU A 131 5.83 -19.56 -1.50
C GLU A 131 5.28 -20.01 -0.14
N TRP A 132 5.18 -21.31 0.08
CA TRP A 132 4.84 -21.90 1.38
C TRP A 132 5.41 -23.31 1.46
N ASP A 133 5.52 -23.84 2.67
CA ASP A 133 5.97 -25.22 2.87
C ASP A 133 4.85 -26.21 2.50
N GLY A 134 4.97 -26.83 1.32
CA GLY A 134 4.03 -27.85 0.84
C GLY A 134 4.13 -29.19 1.59
N SER A 135 5.26 -29.49 2.25
CA SER A 135 5.52 -30.79 2.90
C SER A 135 4.65 -31.02 4.15
N GLN A 136 4.18 -29.94 4.76
CA GLN A 136 3.33 -29.95 5.95
C GLN A 136 1.83 -30.05 5.62
N THR A 137 1.46 -29.92 4.34
CA THR A 137 0.07 -29.62 3.94
C THR A 137 -0.70 -30.84 3.48
N THR A 138 -0.01 -31.86 2.96
CA THR A 138 -0.60 -33.13 2.55
C THR A 138 0.46 -34.22 2.71
N GLN A 139 0.05 -35.46 2.97
CA GLN A 139 0.94 -36.63 2.85
C GLN A 139 1.29 -36.93 1.37
N LYS A 140 1.51 -35.87 0.56
CA LYS A 140 1.93 -35.90 -0.83
C LYS A 140 3.19 -35.04 -0.98
N PRO A 141 4.14 -35.46 -1.82
CA PRO A 141 5.41 -34.75 -1.99
C PRO A 141 5.29 -33.36 -2.67
N SER A 142 4.09 -32.91 -3.04
CA SER A 142 3.84 -31.63 -3.70
C SER A 142 2.39 -31.15 -3.47
N ASP A 143 2.22 -29.84 -3.26
CA ASP A 143 0.90 -29.19 -3.22
C ASP A 143 0.25 -29.03 -4.61
N GLY A 144 0.92 -29.49 -5.68
CA GLY A 144 0.42 -29.53 -7.04
C GLY A 144 0.16 -28.15 -7.67
N VAL A 145 0.77 -27.08 -7.16
CA VAL A 145 0.68 -25.74 -7.75
C VAL A 145 1.93 -25.45 -8.56
N PRO A 146 1.81 -25.21 -9.88
CA PRO A 146 2.97 -24.92 -10.71
C PRO A 146 3.53 -23.52 -10.38
N PRO A 147 4.85 -23.28 -10.58
CA PRO A 147 5.50 -22.01 -10.20
C PRO A 147 4.89 -20.75 -10.82
N ASP A 148 4.40 -20.84 -12.06
CA ASP A 148 3.76 -19.74 -12.78
C ASP A 148 2.42 -19.30 -12.14
N ALA A 149 1.66 -20.25 -11.58
CA ALA A 149 0.43 -19.94 -10.85
C ALA A 149 0.69 -19.23 -9.50
N ARG A 150 1.94 -19.17 -9.05
CA ARG A 150 2.35 -18.51 -7.80
C ARG A 150 2.77 -17.06 -8.01
N ILE A 151 2.61 -16.51 -9.21
CA ILE A 151 3.01 -15.16 -9.56
C ILE A 151 1.78 -14.38 -10.01
N ALA A 152 1.61 -13.17 -9.49
CA ALA A 152 0.58 -12.23 -9.91
C ALA A 152 1.20 -10.88 -10.26
N ASN A 153 0.73 -10.28 -11.35
CA ASN A 153 1.28 -9.04 -11.89
C ASN A 153 0.17 -8.02 -12.10
N ALA A 154 0.47 -6.74 -11.88
CA ALA A 154 -0.45 -5.65 -12.16
C ALA A 154 0.31 -4.43 -12.71
N ASN A 155 -0.37 -3.65 -13.55
CA ASN A 155 0.14 -2.39 -14.11
C ASN A 155 -0.79 -1.26 -13.67
N GLY A 156 -0.28 -0.29 -12.93
CA GLY A 156 -1.01 0.91 -12.55
C GLY A 156 -0.57 2.08 -13.42
N TYR A 157 -1.54 2.85 -13.94
CA TYR A 157 -1.25 4.09 -14.64
C TYR A 157 -1.54 5.28 -13.73
N LEU A 158 -0.54 6.15 -13.58
CA LEU A 158 -0.70 7.45 -12.96
C LEU A 158 -0.91 8.49 -14.06
N PRO A 159 -2.11 9.10 -14.11
CA PRO A 159 -2.40 10.09 -15.14
C PRO A 159 -1.48 11.30 -14.99
N TYR A 160 -1.18 11.93 -16.12
CA TYR A 160 -0.56 13.24 -16.10
C TYR A 160 -1.56 14.25 -15.52
N TRP A 161 -1.20 14.83 -14.38
CA TRP A 161 -1.91 15.98 -13.84
C TRP A 161 -1.31 17.20 -14.51
N GLY A 162 -1.99 17.69 -15.56
CA GLY A 162 -1.64 18.95 -16.20
C GLY A 162 -1.42 20.05 -15.17
N SER A 163 -0.56 21.01 -15.53
CA SER A 163 -0.09 22.15 -14.72
C SER A 163 -1.21 23.11 -14.29
N GLY A 164 -2.23 22.58 -13.62
CA GLY A 164 -3.30 23.31 -12.97
C GLY A 164 -3.12 23.14 -11.47
N ILE A 165 -3.10 24.27 -10.76
CA ILE A 165 -3.13 24.29 -9.31
C ILE A 165 -4.45 23.63 -8.87
N SER A 166 -4.38 22.36 -8.48
CA SER A 166 -5.50 21.67 -7.84
C SER A 166 -5.00 20.99 -6.58
N GLY A 167 -5.36 21.58 -5.43
CA GLY A 167 -5.41 20.89 -4.15
C GLY A 167 -4.11 20.28 -3.64
N GLU A 168 -2.95 20.88 -3.92
CA GLU A 168 -1.73 20.52 -3.20
C GLU A 168 -2.00 20.74 -1.70
N THR A 169 -1.94 19.66 -0.93
CA THR A 169 -1.63 19.81 0.49
C THR A 169 -0.17 20.27 0.50
N LEU A 170 0.02 21.59 0.41
CA LEU A 170 1.31 22.21 0.64
C LEU A 170 1.75 21.72 2.02
N THR A 171 2.71 20.79 2.05
CA THR A 171 3.42 20.54 3.30
C THR A 171 4.03 21.89 3.62
N GLN A 172 3.58 22.53 4.69
CA GLN A 172 4.07 23.85 5.04
C GLN A 172 5.57 23.75 5.36
N LEU A 173 6.42 24.09 4.39
CA LEU A 173 7.88 23.99 4.54
C LEU A 173 8.45 25.16 5.36
N ALA A 174 7.73 26.28 5.44
CA ALA A 174 8.14 27.45 6.19
C ALA A 174 6.96 28.33 6.62
N ASN A 175 7.17 29.10 7.69
CA ASN A 175 6.32 30.21 8.11
C ASN A 175 7.10 31.52 7.93
N LEU A 176 6.51 32.52 7.27
CA LEU A 176 7.03 33.89 7.26
C LEU A 176 6.05 34.77 8.04
N VAL A 177 6.52 35.32 9.15
CA VAL A 177 5.77 36.28 9.97
C VAL A 177 6.45 37.64 9.85
N VAL A 178 5.70 38.64 9.39
CA VAL A 178 6.16 40.03 9.28
C VAL A 178 5.28 40.91 10.17
N GLU A 179 5.91 41.67 11.07
CA GLU A 179 5.23 42.60 11.95
C GLU A 179 5.86 43.99 11.82
N LYS A 180 5.05 45.02 11.57
CA LYS A 180 5.49 46.42 11.59
C LYS A 180 4.94 47.14 12.81
N LYS A 181 5.84 47.45 13.73
CA LYS A 181 5.57 48.24 14.94
C LYS A 181 6.11 49.65 14.80
N ASP A 182 5.47 50.57 15.53
CA ASP A 182 6.04 51.88 15.82
C ASP A 182 7.25 51.74 16.75
N SER A 183 8.32 52.49 16.47
CA SER A 183 9.58 52.36 17.20
C SER A 183 9.56 52.95 18.61
N VAL A 184 8.56 53.79 18.93
CA VAL A 184 8.44 54.47 20.22
C VAL A 184 7.41 53.77 21.11
N SER A 185 6.23 53.43 20.58
CA SER A 185 5.16 52.79 21.35
C SER A 185 5.19 51.26 21.33
N GLY A 186 5.87 50.65 20.35
CA GLY A 186 5.86 49.20 20.13
C GLY A 186 4.51 48.64 19.64
N THR A 187 3.53 49.49 19.34
CA THR A 187 2.20 49.07 18.87
C THR A 187 2.19 48.84 17.36
N PRO A 188 1.34 47.92 16.83
CA PRO A 188 1.12 47.79 15.39
C PRO A 188 0.67 49.10 14.76
N ILE A 189 1.17 49.40 13.56
CA ILE A 189 0.80 50.62 12.82
C ILE A 189 -0.44 50.33 11.96
N PRO A 190 -1.60 50.98 12.20
CA PRO A 190 -2.81 50.74 11.42
C PRO A 190 -2.68 51.19 9.97
N GLY A 191 -3.26 50.41 9.04
CA GLY A 191 -3.35 50.77 7.62
C GLY A 191 -2.08 50.52 6.79
N VAL A 192 -1.06 49.85 7.36
CA VAL A 192 0.12 49.42 6.61
C VAL A 192 -0.26 48.28 5.67
N LYS A 193 0.16 48.38 4.41
CA LYS A 193 -0.02 47.34 3.40
C LYS A 193 1.29 46.64 3.11
N PHE A 194 1.26 45.31 3.07
CA PHE A 194 2.41 44.49 2.71
C PHE A 194 2.19 43.82 1.37
N ARG A 195 3.27 43.70 0.59
CA ARG A 195 3.29 42.93 -0.65
C ARG A 195 4.39 41.88 -0.56
N LEU A 196 4.02 40.62 -0.70
CA LEU A 196 4.95 39.50 -0.83
C LEU A 196 4.96 39.03 -2.29
N SER A 197 6.16 38.86 -2.86
CA SER A 197 6.32 38.31 -4.20
C SER A 197 7.58 37.44 -4.29
N ASP A 198 7.47 36.34 -5.02
CA ASP A 198 8.57 35.45 -5.39
C ASP A 198 9.10 35.74 -6.82
N GLY A 199 8.60 36.81 -7.46
CA GLY A 199 8.89 37.18 -8.85
C GLY A 199 7.89 36.66 -9.88
N THR A 200 7.06 35.67 -9.54
CA THR A 200 6.02 35.10 -10.43
C THR A 200 4.60 35.20 -9.85
N HIS A 201 4.48 35.15 -8.53
CA HIS A 201 3.25 35.31 -7.76
C HIS A 201 3.31 36.56 -6.88
N THR A 202 2.15 37.14 -6.57
CA THR A 202 2.05 38.31 -5.69
C THR A 202 0.88 38.14 -4.73
N PHE A 203 1.15 38.41 -3.44
CA PHE A 203 0.15 38.44 -2.38
C PHE A 203 0.16 39.82 -1.71
N GLU A 204 -1.02 40.39 -1.51
CA GLU A 204 -1.22 41.64 -0.79
C GLU A 204 -1.94 41.37 0.53
N ALA A 205 -1.40 41.91 1.62
CA ALA A 205 -2.03 41.87 2.93
C ALA A 205 -2.27 43.30 3.42
N THR A 206 -3.48 43.54 3.93
CA THR A 206 -3.95 44.80 4.52
C THR A 206 -4.14 44.66 6.01
#